data_AF-A0A9X1QL43-F1
#
_entry.id   AF-A0A9X1QL43-F1
#
_cell.length_a   1.000
_cell.length_b   1.000
_cell.length_c   1.000
_cell.angle_alpha   90.00
_cell.angle_beta   90.00
_cell.angle_gamma   90.00
#
_symmetry.space_group_name_H-M   'P 1'
#
loop_
_entity.id
_entity.type
_entity.pdbx_description
1 polymer ?
#
loop_
_entity_poly.entity_id
_entity_poly.type
_entity_poly.pdbx_seq_one_letter_code
_entity_poly.pdbx_strand_id
1 'polypeptide(L)'
;MGGMIHFIPESAADATEVPGPYAEAIARLASIRQALACVEQFSGEHPSDSMAEAKLAAAWPSASPARQRCFDARSARTAAAAAAGLEMVAAHQEAGKEPHPAAIARLKRELGEGVGSIDQLFSL
;
A
#
# COMPACT_ATOMS: atom_id res chain seq x y z
N MET A 1 -1.18 40.15 -42.56
CA MET A 1 -0.03 39.72 -41.76
C MET A 1 -0.48 38.53 -40.93
N GLY A 2 -0.16 37.32 -41.40
CA GLY A 2 -0.60 36.08 -40.76
C GLY A 2 0.30 35.72 -39.59
N GLY A 3 -0.29 35.53 -38.41
CA GLY A 3 0.38 34.88 -37.29
C GLY A 3 0.43 33.38 -37.56
N MET A 4 1.61 32.84 -37.84
CA MET A 4 1.84 31.40 -37.82
C MET A 4 1.83 30.95 -36.37
N ILE A 5 0.78 30.24 -35.97
CA ILE A 5 0.77 29.48 -34.72
C ILE A 5 1.84 28.41 -34.88
N HIS A 6 2.96 28.59 -34.17
CA HIS A 6 4.00 27.59 -34.09
C HIS A 6 3.48 26.47 -33.19
N PHE A 7 2.84 25.46 -33.77
CA PHE A 7 2.43 24.26 -33.05
C PHE A 7 3.70 23.45 -32.80
N ILE A 8 4.31 23.64 -31.63
CA ILE A 8 5.32 22.70 -31.13
C ILE A 8 4.53 21.43 -30.81
N PRO A 9 4.80 20.27 -31.44
CA PRO A 9 4.24 19.03 -30.96
C PRO A 9 4.76 18.86 -29.55
N GLU A 10 3.87 18.97 -28.56
CA GLU A 10 4.13 18.50 -27.22
C GLU A 10 4.62 17.06 -27.37
N SER A 11 5.91 16.88 -27.09
CA SER A 11 6.57 15.60 -27.25
C SER A 11 5.75 14.59 -26.49
N ALA A 12 5.43 13.44 -27.09
CA ALA A 12 4.78 12.31 -26.44
C ALA A 12 5.68 11.65 -25.36
N ALA A 13 6.44 12.47 -24.63
CA ALA A 13 7.28 12.16 -23.50
C ALA A 13 6.52 12.27 -22.17
N ASP A 14 5.29 12.81 -22.17
CA ASP A 14 4.30 12.57 -21.10
C ASP A 14 3.56 11.24 -21.31
N ALA A 15 4.23 10.26 -21.93
CA ALA A 15 3.82 8.87 -21.83
C ALA A 15 4.09 8.43 -20.39
N THR A 16 3.10 8.66 -19.53
CA THR A 16 2.86 8.03 -18.23
C THR A 16 4.08 7.25 -17.76
N GLU A 17 5.01 7.89 -17.03
CA GLU A 17 6.09 7.18 -16.36
C GLU A 17 5.44 6.10 -15.50
N VAL A 18 5.36 4.87 -16.04
CA VAL A 18 4.92 3.72 -15.28
C VAL A 18 5.92 3.65 -14.14
N PRO A 19 5.49 3.86 -12.89
CA PRO A 19 6.42 3.87 -11.77
C PRO A 19 7.24 2.59 -11.85
N GLY A 20 8.57 2.70 -11.91
CA GLY A 20 9.42 1.52 -12.04
C GLY A 20 9.10 0.51 -10.92
N PRO A 21 9.44 -0.79 -11.08
CA PRO A 21 9.04 -1.86 -10.15
C PRO A 21 9.33 -1.56 -8.66
N TYR A 22 10.35 -0.75 -8.41
CA TYR A 22 10.70 -0.18 -7.11
C TYR A 22 9.63 0.77 -6.52
N ALA A 23 9.16 1.74 -7.31
CA ALA A 23 8.18 2.72 -6.88
C ALA A 23 6.82 2.05 -6.60
N GLU A 24 6.46 1.04 -7.39
CA GLU A 24 5.29 0.22 -7.14
C GLU A 24 5.39 -0.53 -5.80
N ALA A 25 6.56 -1.12 -5.50
CA ALA A 25 6.77 -1.82 -4.24
C ALA A 25 6.60 -0.91 -3.03
N ILE A 26 7.15 0.31 -3.08
CA ILE A 26 6.98 1.31 -2.02
C ILE A 26 5.52 1.73 -1.88
N ALA A 27 4.87 2.08 -2.99
CA ALA A 27 3.46 2.50 -2.98
C ALA A 27 2.55 1.40 -2.42
N ARG A 28 2.84 0.14 -2.74
CA ARG A 28 2.10 -1.01 -2.22
C ARG A 28 2.29 -1.18 -0.72
N LEU A 29 3.52 -1.06 -0.22
CA LEU A 29 3.78 -1.12 1.23
C LEU A 29 3.07 0.02 1.96
N ALA A 30 3.18 1.25 1.44
CA ALA A 30 2.50 2.43 2.01
C ALA A 30 0.98 2.23 2.07
N SER A 31 0.39 1.71 1.00
CA SER A 31 -1.05 1.44 0.94
C SER A 31 -1.50 0.41 1.98
N ILE A 32 -0.74 -0.68 2.15
CA ILE A 32 -1.03 -1.72 3.15
C ILE A 32 -0.93 -1.15 4.56
N ARG A 33 0.11 -0.35 4.85
CA ARG A 33 0.30 0.27 6.17
C ARG A 33 -0.77 1.31 6.46
N GLN A 34 -1.19 2.09 5.47
CA GLN A 34 -2.30 3.01 5.59
C GLN A 34 -3.63 2.28 5.86
N ALA A 35 -3.86 1.13 5.22
CA ALA A 35 -5.02 0.31 5.50
C ALA A 35 -5.02 -0.22 6.95
N LEU A 36 -3.86 -0.67 7.45
CA LEU A 36 -3.71 -1.05 8.85
C LEU A 36 -3.99 0.13 9.79
N ALA A 37 -3.42 1.31 9.52
CA ALA A 37 -3.67 2.53 10.28
C ALA A 37 -5.15 2.94 10.30
N CYS A 38 -5.89 2.69 9.22
CA CYS A 38 -7.33 2.90 9.17
C CYS A 38 -8.06 1.94 10.14
N VAL A 39 -7.70 0.65 10.13
CA VAL A 39 -8.29 -0.36 11.03
C VAL A 39 -7.93 -0.09 12.50
N GLU A 40 -6.71 0.39 12.78
CA GLU A 40 -6.28 0.81 14.12
C GLU A 40 -7.15 1.94 14.67
N GLN A 41 -7.50 2.93 13.84
CA GLN A 41 -8.42 4.01 14.23
C GLN A 41 -9.82 3.50 14.60
N PHE A 42 -10.34 2.49 13.89
CA PHE A 42 -11.61 1.84 14.26
C PHE A 42 -11.54 1.11 15.61
N SER A 43 -10.34 0.79 16.08
CA SER A 43 -10.09 0.19 17.39
C SER A 43 -9.80 1.24 18.48
N GLY A 44 -9.84 2.53 18.14
CA GLY A 44 -9.47 3.63 19.04
C GLY A 44 -7.96 3.76 19.28
N GLU A 45 -7.13 3.12 18.45
CA GLU A 45 -5.68 3.14 18.56
C GLU A 45 -5.06 4.16 17.61
N HIS A 46 -3.86 4.63 17.97
CA HIS A 46 -3.09 5.53 17.11
C HIS A 46 -2.27 4.73 16.08
N PRO A 47 -2.19 5.20 14.82
CA PRO A 47 -1.33 4.62 13.82
C PRO A 47 0.11 4.50 14.32
N SER A 48 0.73 3.35 14.07
CA SER A 48 2.14 3.15 14.39
C SER A 48 3.04 3.95 13.45
N ASP A 49 3.86 4.84 14.01
CA ASP A 49 4.87 5.58 13.23
C ASP A 49 5.97 4.63 12.73
N SER A 50 6.39 4.76 11.47
CA SER A 50 7.33 3.85 10.85
C SER A 50 8.05 4.47 9.66
N MET A 51 9.32 4.10 9.50
CA MET A 51 10.15 4.46 8.35
C MET A 51 10.25 3.31 7.34
N ALA A 52 9.30 2.37 7.33
CA ALA A 52 9.39 1.13 6.56
C ALA A 52 9.55 1.38 5.05
N GLU A 53 8.85 2.37 4.49
CA GLU A 53 8.94 2.77 3.09
C GLU A 53 10.34 3.29 2.74
N ALA A 54 10.92 4.12 3.62
CA ALA A 54 12.27 4.67 3.43
C ALA A 54 13.35 3.58 3.56
N LYS A 55 13.15 2.61 4.46
CA LYS A 55 14.06 1.46 4.60
C LYS A 55 13.93 0.50 3.43
N LEU A 56 12.71 0.23 2.95
CA LEU A 56 12.46 -0.56 1.75
C LEU A 56 13.09 0.14 0.55
N ALA A 57 12.93 1.45 0.45
CA ALA A 57 13.55 2.29 -0.55
C ALA A 57 15.07 2.10 -0.64
N ALA A 58 15.75 2.15 0.51
CA ALA A 58 17.20 1.93 0.58
C ALA A 58 17.61 0.47 0.27
N ALA A 59 16.80 -0.51 0.66
CA ALA A 59 17.15 -1.93 0.55
C ALA A 59 16.79 -2.56 -0.81
N TRP A 60 15.80 -2.02 -1.54
CA TRP A 60 15.31 -2.62 -2.78
C TRP A 60 16.35 -2.78 -3.88
N PRO A 61 17.25 -1.81 -4.16
CA PRO A 61 18.25 -1.95 -5.23
C PRO A 61 19.24 -3.11 -5.00
N SER A 62 19.45 -3.52 -3.74
CA SER A 62 20.31 -4.65 -3.38
C SER A 62 19.55 -5.96 -3.14
N ALA A 63 18.23 -5.96 -3.32
CA ALA A 63 17.39 -7.13 -3.09
C ALA A 63 17.57 -8.17 -4.19
N SER A 64 17.74 -9.44 -3.81
CA SER A 64 17.78 -10.54 -4.78
C SER A 64 16.40 -10.74 -5.44
N PRO A 65 16.34 -11.31 -6.66
CA PRO A 65 15.06 -11.61 -7.31
C PRO A 65 14.17 -12.54 -6.49
N ALA A 66 14.76 -13.44 -5.69
CA ALA A 66 14.00 -14.30 -4.78
C ALA A 66 13.32 -13.48 -3.66
N ARG A 67 14.01 -12.49 -3.10
CA ARG A 67 13.46 -11.59 -2.07
C ARG A 67 12.35 -10.71 -2.65
N GLN A 68 12.52 -10.18 -3.86
CA GLN A 68 11.49 -9.40 -4.56
C GLN A 68 10.23 -10.24 -4.83
N ARG A 69 10.37 -11.49 -5.32
CA ARG A 69 9.21 -12.39 -5.49
C ARG A 69 8.48 -12.71 -4.18
N CYS A 70 9.23 -12.90 -3.09
CA CYS A 70 8.64 -13.08 -1.77
C CYS A 70 7.87 -11.83 -1.33
N PHE A 71 8.42 -10.64 -1.59
CA PHE A 71 7.73 -9.38 -1.33
C PHE A 71 6.43 -9.30 -2.11
N ASP A 72 6.45 -9.55 -3.43
CA ASP A 72 5.26 -9.49 -4.27
C ASP A 72 4.16 -10.45 -3.77
N ALA A 73 4.52 -11.69 -3.49
CA ALA A 73 3.56 -12.68 -3.00
C ALA A 73 2.98 -12.32 -1.62
N ARG A 74 3.79 -11.80 -0.69
CA ARG A 74 3.33 -11.41 0.65
C ARG A 74 2.51 -10.12 0.59
N SER A 75 2.99 -9.11 -0.10
CA SER A 75 2.30 -7.83 -0.25
C SER A 75 0.97 -7.98 -0.98
N ALA A 76 0.89 -8.79 -2.04
CA ALA A 76 -0.38 -9.06 -2.73
C ALA A 76 -1.40 -9.74 -1.80
N ARG A 77 -0.97 -10.72 -0.98
CA ARG A 77 -1.84 -11.39 -0.02
C ARG A 77 -2.35 -10.43 1.05
N THR A 78 -1.46 -9.62 1.63
CA THR A 78 -1.83 -8.66 2.68
C THR A 78 -2.73 -7.55 2.11
N ALA A 79 -2.46 -7.06 0.89
CA ALA A 79 -3.31 -6.08 0.21
C ALA A 79 -4.71 -6.63 -0.08
N ALA A 80 -4.82 -7.89 -0.52
CA ALA A 80 -6.12 -8.53 -0.74
C ALA A 80 -6.93 -8.67 0.57
N ALA A 81 -6.28 -9.07 1.67
CA ALA A 81 -6.91 -9.12 2.98
C ALA A 81 -7.36 -7.72 3.46
N ALA A 82 -6.52 -6.70 3.23
CA ALA A 82 -6.85 -5.31 3.56
C ALA A 82 -8.06 -4.80 2.78
N ALA A 83 -8.10 -5.02 1.46
CA ALA A 83 -9.22 -4.64 0.61
C ALA A 83 -10.53 -5.29 1.09
N ALA A 84 -10.54 -6.61 1.26
CA ALA A 84 -11.73 -7.33 1.72
C ALA A 84 -12.19 -6.87 3.13
N GLY A 85 -11.24 -6.60 4.02
CA GLY A 85 -11.53 -6.10 5.36
C GLY A 85 -12.14 -4.69 5.35
N LEU A 86 -11.58 -3.78 4.55
CA LEU A 86 -12.08 -2.41 4.41
C LEU A 86 -13.44 -2.37 3.71
N GLU A 87 -13.67 -3.22 2.70
CA GLU A 87 -14.97 -3.37 2.05
C GLU A 87 -16.04 -3.85 3.05
N MET A 88 -15.71 -4.80 3.92
CA MET A 88 -16.61 -5.24 4.99
C MET A 88 -16.94 -4.08 5.95
N VAL A 89 -15.93 -3.32 6.38
CA VAL A 89 -16.14 -2.15 7.24
C VAL A 89 -17.03 -1.10 6.55
N ALA A 90 -16.77 -0.80 5.28
CA ALA A 90 -17.56 0.14 4.49
C ALA A 90 -19.02 -0.32 4.36
N ALA A 91 -19.27 -1.59 4.03
CA ALA A 91 -20.61 -2.14 3.90
C ALA A 91 -21.41 -2.07 5.22
N HIS A 92 -20.75 -2.26 6.37
CA HIS A 92 -21.37 -2.09 7.68
C HIS A 92 -21.76 -0.62 7.92
N GLN A 93 -20.86 0.32 7.63
CA GLN A 93 -21.10 1.75 7.77
C GLN A 93 -22.25 2.23 6.87
N GLU A 94 -22.30 1.79 5.61
CA GLU A 94 -23.38 2.10 4.66
C GLU A 94 -24.74 1.55 5.13
N ALA A 95 -24.74 0.41 5.82
CA ALA A 95 -25.93 -0.16 6.43
C ALA A 95 -26.33 0.51 7.77
N GLY A 96 -25.60 1.54 8.20
CA GLY A 96 -25.80 2.22 9.49
C GLY A 96 -25.50 1.32 10.70
N LYS A 97 -24.62 0.32 10.52
CA LYS A 97 -24.25 -0.65 11.55
C LYS A 97 -22.79 -0.47 11.91
N GLU A 98 -22.49 -0.53 13.21
CA GLU A 98 -21.10 -0.63 13.63
C GLU A 98 -20.52 -2.03 13.31
N PRO A 99 -19.30 -2.11 12.77
CA PRO A 99 -18.60 -3.38 12.65
C PRO A 99 -18.41 -4.04 14.01
N HIS A 100 -18.54 -5.37 14.07
CA HIS A 100 -18.37 -6.09 15.34
C HIS A 100 -16.92 -5.94 15.85
N PRO A 101 -16.68 -5.55 17.12
CA PRO A 101 -15.32 -5.29 17.64
C PRO A 101 -14.35 -6.46 17.47
N ALA A 102 -14.82 -7.70 17.68
CA ALA A 102 -14.00 -8.89 17.47
C ALA A 102 -13.58 -9.10 15.99
N ALA A 103 -14.38 -8.64 15.03
CA ALA A 103 -14.04 -8.71 13.61
C ALA A 103 -12.95 -7.68 13.27
N ILE A 104 -13.06 -6.46 13.81
CA ILE A 104 -12.03 -5.43 13.70
C ILE A 104 -10.71 -5.90 14.33
N ALA A 105 -10.76 -6.45 15.55
CA ALA A 105 -9.57 -6.96 16.22
C ALA A 105 -8.90 -8.12 15.46
N ARG A 106 -9.70 -8.99 14.82
CA ARG A 106 -9.19 -10.04 13.94
C ARG A 106 -8.51 -9.46 12.70
N LEU A 107 -9.17 -8.52 12.02
CA LEU A 107 -8.62 -7.87 10.83
C LEU A 107 -7.32 -7.14 11.15
N LYS A 108 -7.28 -6.38 12.25
CA LYS A 108 -6.07 -5.72 12.74
C LYS A 108 -4.92 -6.71 12.93
N ARG A 109 -5.17 -7.83 13.61
CA ARG A 109 -4.15 -8.86 13.84
C ARG A 109 -3.64 -9.45 12.52
N GLU A 110 -4.55 -9.80 11.61
CA GLU A 110 -4.20 -10.37 10.31
C GLU A 110 -3.35 -9.41 9.46
N LEU A 111 -3.72 -8.13 9.42
CA LEU A 111 -2.94 -7.10 8.73
C LEU A 111 -1.59 -6.85 9.40
N GLY A 112 -1.55 -6.79 10.75
CA GLY A 112 -0.31 -6.65 11.51
C GLY A 112 0.66 -7.80 11.28
N GLU A 113 0.18 -9.04 11.28
CA GLU A 113 0.97 -10.23 10.94
C GLU A 113 1.46 -10.18 9.49
N GLY A 114 0.61 -9.75 8.56
CA GLY A 114 0.96 -9.57 7.15
C GLY A 114 2.05 -8.52 6.93
N VAL A 115 1.93 -7.36 7.59
CA VAL A 115 2.95 -6.29 7.57
C VAL A 115 4.23 -6.77 8.22
N GLY A 116 4.18 -7.37 9.40
CA GLY A 116 5.37 -7.90 10.08
C GLY A 116 6.11 -8.97 9.25
N SER A 117 5.37 -9.77 8.49
CA SER A 117 5.96 -10.74 7.55
C SER A 117 6.68 -10.06 6.38
N ILE A 118 6.20 -8.91 5.91
CA ILE A 118 6.87 -8.10 4.88
C ILE A 118 8.10 -7.41 5.46
N ASP A 119 7.97 -6.81 6.64
CA ASP A 119 9.03 -6.10 7.35
C ASP A 119 10.25 -7.03 7.59
N GLN A 120 10.00 -8.29 7.96
CA GLN A 120 11.06 -9.30 8.14
C GLN A 120 11.88 -9.58 6.87
N LEU A 121 11.36 -9.37 5.66
CA LEU A 121 12.12 -9.60 4.41
C LEU A 121 13.24 -8.58 4.21
N PHE A 122 13.07 -7.37 4.74
CA PHE A 122 13.97 -6.23 4.52
C PHE A 122 14.48 -5.61 5.82
N SER A 123 14.12 -6.17 6.98
CA SER A 123 14.45 -5.64 8.31
C SER A 123 13.98 -4.18 8.47
N LEU A 124 12.73 -3.95 8.11
CA LEU A 124 12.07 -2.64 8.14
C LEU A 124 11.79 -2.15 9.57
#